data_AF-A0A8H4AVQ4-F1
#
_entry.id   AF-A0A8H4AVQ4-F1
#
_cell.length_a   1.000
_cell.length_b   1.000
_cell.length_c   1.000
_cell.angle_alpha   90.00
_cell.angle_beta   90.00
_cell.angle_gamma   90.00
#
_symmetry.space_group_name_H-M   'P 1'
#
loop_
_entity.id
_entity.type
_entity.pdbx_description
1 polymer ?
#
loop_
_entity_poly.entity_id
_entity_poly.type
_entity_poly.pdbx_seq_one_letter_code
_entity_poly.pdbx_strand_id
1 'polypeptide(L)'
;MEEEEIIEPEENTTDEARVNVDPKEIRNTAILIVGCTGAGKSTLGNWLLDENLFKTDFRMDSVTQVCQTISIRIDGRDFVLMDTPGIFDEVGNNEKHLPRIEQLVNLCTYGIQAIILVIDIKDYHNFERTVRIIKKFFGNGVTNHMIVAFSNVSKDQNETNRIESRLNSSMKEFLKTVQNRWIISPNPDVFKSDDEVVKRCMASIKDMILKFGNAYHLYNFNEARYVVIYIFHVQVGNSNIYIQYNYVAHKSTGFHRSFLLLSFLVSVML
;
A
#
# COMPACT_ATOMS: atom_id res chain seq x y z
N MET A 1 43.97 -4.72 -34.50
CA MET A 1 42.79 -5.50 -34.94
C MET A 1 42.70 -6.65 -33.97
N GLU A 2 41.97 -6.43 -32.88
CA GLU A 2 41.59 -7.43 -31.90
C GLU A 2 40.06 -7.50 -31.98
N GLU A 3 39.53 -8.66 -32.31
CA GLU A 3 38.10 -8.95 -32.32
C GLU A 3 37.70 -9.36 -30.89
N GLU A 4 36.82 -8.59 -30.26
CA GLU A 4 36.20 -8.96 -28.98
C GLU A 4 35.07 -9.96 -29.24
N GLU A 5 35.22 -11.15 -28.68
CA GLU A 5 34.24 -12.23 -28.67
C GLU A 5 33.10 -11.88 -27.70
N ILE A 6 31.89 -11.72 -28.23
CA ILE A 6 30.68 -11.43 -27.44
C ILE A 6 30.22 -12.74 -26.80
N ILE A 7 30.43 -12.87 -25.50
CA ILE A 7 29.87 -13.96 -24.69
C ILE A 7 28.45 -13.56 -24.28
N GLU A 8 27.43 -14.14 -24.92
CA GLU A 8 26.05 -14.02 -24.46
C GLU A 8 25.82 -14.89 -23.21
N PRO A 9 25.15 -14.39 -22.15
CA PRO A 9 24.89 -15.19 -20.97
C PRO A 9 23.79 -16.22 -21.22
N GLU A 10 24.09 -17.47 -20.89
CA GLU A 10 23.19 -18.63 -20.95
C GLU A 10 21.86 -18.40 -20.19
N GLU A 11 20.74 -18.63 -20.88
CA GLU A 11 19.42 -18.77 -20.27
C GLU A 11 19.38 -20.02 -19.38
N ASN A 12 19.52 -19.83 -18.06
CA ASN A 12 19.29 -20.91 -17.11
C ASN A 12 17.79 -21.02 -16.80
N THR A 13 17.16 -21.96 -17.51
CA THR A 13 15.78 -22.42 -17.30
C THR A 13 15.67 -23.29 -16.05
N THR A 14 15.02 -22.78 -15.00
CA THR A 14 14.11 -23.54 -14.10
C THR A 14 13.52 -22.59 -13.05
N ASP A 15 12.20 -22.35 -13.09
CA ASP A 15 11.31 -22.19 -11.93
C ASP A 15 9.88 -21.91 -12.42
N GLU A 16 9.21 -22.99 -12.83
CA GLU A 16 7.78 -23.04 -13.09
C GLU A 16 6.99 -22.97 -11.77
N ALA A 17 6.76 -21.75 -11.25
CA ALA A 17 5.62 -21.41 -10.36
C ALA A 17 5.59 -19.91 -10.05
N ARG A 18 5.70 -19.05 -11.07
CA ARG A 18 5.41 -17.61 -10.92
C ARG A 18 4.15 -17.31 -11.70
N VAL A 19 2.99 -17.38 -11.06
CA VAL A 19 1.78 -16.76 -11.61
C VAL A 19 1.96 -15.24 -11.44
N ASN A 20 2.72 -14.64 -12.36
CA ASN A 20 2.62 -13.21 -12.64
C ASN A 20 1.18 -13.00 -13.13
N VAL A 21 0.33 -12.41 -12.29
CA VAL A 21 -1.00 -11.98 -12.70
C VAL A 21 -0.81 -11.03 -13.89
N ASP A 22 -1.48 -11.30 -15.02
CA ASP A 22 -1.44 -10.45 -16.21
C ASP A 22 -1.77 -9.00 -15.79
N PRO A 23 -0.86 -8.02 -16.02
CA PRO A 23 -1.01 -6.65 -15.53
C PRO A 23 -2.24 -5.90 -16.04
N LYS A 24 -3.03 -6.50 -16.95
CA LYS A 24 -4.22 -5.86 -17.51
C LYS A 24 -5.37 -5.76 -16.52
N GLU A 25 -5.59 -6.76 -15.65
CA GLU A 25 -6.69 -6.76 -14.66
C GLU A 25 -6.43 -7.72 -13.49
N ILE A 26 -6.79 -7.31 -12.27
CA ILE A 26 -6.77 -8.18 -11.08
C ILE A 26 -8.19 -8.71 -10.87
N ARG A 27 -8.41 -9.96 -11.28
CA ARG A 27 -9.73 -10.59 -11.39
C ARG A 27 -10.28 -11.23 -10.12
N ASN A 28 -9.53 -11.21 -9.03
CA ASN A 28 -9.98 -11.64 -7.71
C ASN A 28 -9.96 -10.44 -6.75
N THR A 29 -10.72 -10.51 -5.66
CA THR A 29 -10.68 -9.48 -4.63
C THR A 29 -9.27 -9.38 -4.01
N ALA A 30 -8.78 -8.16 -3.82
CA ALA A 30 -7.42 -7.90 -3.37
C ALA A 30 -7.29 -7.83 -1.84
N ILE A 31 -6.11 -8.14 -1.32
CA ILE A 31 -5.67 -7.84 0.04
C ILE A 31 -4.40 -7.00 -0.09
N LEU A 32 -4.44 -5.76 0.37
CA LEU A 32 -3.35 -4.81 0.18
C LEU A 32 -2.57 -4.62 1.48
N ILE A 33 -1.27 -4.88 1.48
CA ILE A 33 -0.39 -4.65 2.64
C ILE A 33 0.33 -3.31 2.44
N VAL A 34 0.19 -2.39 3.41
CA VAL A 34 0.79 -1.04 3.38
C VAL A 34 1.51 -0.72 4.69
N GLY A 35 2.41 0.26 4.68
CA GLY A 35 3.20 0.66 5.86
C GLY A 35 4.58 1.17 5.49
N CYS A 36 5.33 1.65 6.49
CA CYS A 36 6.70 2.16 6.30
C CYS A 36 7.63 1.11 5.68
N THR A 37 8.76 1.54 5.09
CA THR A 37 9.83 0.59 4.80
C THR A 37 10.40 0.04 6.09
N GLY A 38 10.84 -1.20 6.06
CA GLY A 38 11.31 -1.90 7.26
C GLY A 38 10.19 -2.29 8.24
N ALA A 39 8.93 -1.88 8.03
CA ALA A 39 7.83 -2.21 8.93
C ALA A 39 7.49 -3.72 8.96
N GLY A 40 8.02 -4.54 8.05
CA GLY A 40 7.77 -5.98 8.02
C GLY A 40 6.57 -6.42 7.17
N LYS A 41 6.22 -5.66 6.13
CA LYS A 41 5.11 -5.97 5.20
C LYS A 41 5.28 -7.32 4.50
N SER A 42 6.42 -7.51 3.84
CA SER A 42 6.77 -8.75 3.14
C SER A 42 6.82 -9.95 4.09
N THR A 43 7.33 -9.75 5.32
CA THR A 43 7.32 -10.77 6.38
C THR A 43 5.89 -11.19 6.76
N LEU A 44 4.98 -10.23 6.96
CA LEU A 44 3.56 -10.55 7.21
C LEU A 44 2.92 -11.24 6.00
N GLY A 45 3.26 -10.82 4.79
CA GLY A 45 2.81 -11.46 3.56
C GLY A 45 3.20 -12.93 3.49
N ASN A 46 4.45 -13.25 3.84
CA ASN A 46 4.95 -14.63 3.92
C ASN A 46 4.22 -15.44 5.01
N TRP A 47 3.94 -14.84 6.16
CA TRP A 47 3.12 -15.50 7.19
C TRP A 47 1.71 -15.81 6.71
N LEU A 48 1.08 -14.94 5.92
CA LEU A 48 -0.25 -15.17 5.38
C LEU A 48 -0.27 -16.32 4.36
N LEU A 49 0.77 -16.39 3.53
CA LEU A 49 0.97 -17.41 2.50
C LEU A 49 1.40 -18.77 3.06
N ASP A 50 1.81 -18.82 4.33
CA ASP A 50 2.45 -19.99 4.95
C ASP A 50 3.74 -20.43 4.21
N GLU A 51 4.31 -19.55 3.38
CA GLU A 51 5.48 -19.76 2.51
C GLU A 51 6.29 -18.46 2.32
N ASN A 52 7.61 -18.56 2.08
CA ASN A 52 8.51 -17.41 1.89
C ASN A 52 8.56 -16.96 0.42
N LEU A 53 7.45 -16.43 -0.11
CA LEU A 53 7.33 -16.05 -1.52
C LEU A 53 7.63 -14.57 -1.81
N PHE A 54 7.39 -13.68 -0.85
CA PHE A 54 7.89 -12.29 -0.92
C PHE A 54 9.35 -12.24 -0.48
N LYS A 55 10.17 -11.48 -1.22
CA LYS A 55 11.59 -11.31 -0.87
C LYS A 55 11.72 -10.42 0.36
N THR A 56 12.29 -10.95 1.44
CA THR A 56 12.62 -10.21 2.66
C THR A 56 14.13 -10.00 2.73
N ASP A 57 14.63 -8.81 2.41
CA ASP A 57 16.04 -8.44 2.64
C ASP A 57 16.14 -7.43 3.79
N PHE A 58 17.10 -7.66 4.69
CA PHE A 58 17.39 -6.79 5.85
C PHE A 58 18.22 -5.54 5.49
N ARG A 59 18.60 -5.36 4.22
CA ARG A 59 19.38 -4.19 3.77
C ARG A 59 18.43 -3.01 3.55
N MET A 60 18.72 -1.90 4.24
CA MET A 60 17.94 -0.66 4.24
C MET A 60 17.82 0.02 2.86
N ASP A 61 18.45 -0.52 1.82
CA ASP A 61 18.35 -0.02 0.46
C ASP A 61 17.20 -0.73 -0.30
N SER A 62 15.95 -0.32 -0.04
CA SER A 62 14.84 -0.37 -1.02
C SER A 62 14.65 -1.69 -1.79
N VAL A 63 14.35 -2.82 -1.12
CA VAL A 63 14.17 -4.12 -1.81
C VAL A 63 12.78 -4.34 -2.45
N THR A 64 11.85 -3.38 -2.36
CA THR A 64 10.62 -3.41 -3.16
C THR A 64 10.48 -2.10 -3.93
N GLN A 65 11.18 -1.96 -5.05
CA GLN A 65 10.89 -0.90 -6.01
C GLN A 65 9.61 -1.19 -6.81
N VAL A 66 9.15 -2.44 -6.88
CA VAL A 66 7.96 -2.86 -7.61
C VAL A 66 7.00 -3.54 -6.63
N CYS A 67 5.70 -3.29 -6.76
CA CYS A 67 4.70 -4.00 -5.97
C CYS A 67 4.66 -5.48 -6.39
N GLN A 68 4.58 -6.38 -5.42
CA GLN A 68 4.53 -7.83 -5.66
C GLN A 68 3.10 -8.32 -5.43
N THR A 69 2.60 -9.18 -6.31
CA THR A 69 1.24 -9.72 -6.22
C THR A 69 1.28 -11.25 -6.26
N ILE A 70 0.63 -11.90 -5.30
CA ILE A 70 0.61 -13.36 -5.17
C ILE A 70 -0.82 -13.82 -4.92
N SER A 71 -1.25 -14.92 -5.53
CA SER A 71 -2.56 -15.51 -5.26
C SER A 71 -2.57 -16.22 -3.90
N ILE A 72 -3.62 -16.02 -3.11
CA ILE A 72 -3.80 -16.66 -1.81
C ILE A 72 -5.23 -17.19 -1.67
N ARG A 73 -5.39 -18.36 -1.05
CA ARG A 73 -6.69 -18.92 -0.75
C ARG A 73 -6.93 -18.90 0.76
N ILE A 74 -8.00 -18.24 1.20
CA ILE A 74 -8.39 -18.14 2.61
C ILE A 74 -9.80 -18.74 2.75
N ASP A 75 -9.90 -19.82 3.54
CA ASP A 75 -11.16 -20.54 3.81
C ASP A 75 -12.00 -20.80 2.55
N GLY A 76 -11.36 -21.32 1.51
CA GLY A 76 -12.03 -21.66 0.26
C GLY A 76 -12.23 -20.51 -0.74
N ARG A 77 -11.99 -19.24 -0.36
CA ARG A 77 -12.10 -18.06 -1.22
C ARG A 77 -10.72 -17.60 -1.72
N ASP A 78 -10.62 -17.32 -3.02
CA ASP A 78 -9.39 -16.85 -3.64
C ASP A 78 -9.26 -15.32 -3.60
N PHE A 79 -8.06 -14.85 -3.30
CA PHE A 79 -7.69 -13.45 -3.23
C PHE A 79 -6.35 -13.21 -3.93
N VAL A 80 -6.03 -11.94 -4.20
CA VAL A 80 -4.67 -11.51 -4.56
C VAL A 80 -4.07 -10.72 -3.41
N LEU A 81 -3.00 -11.24 -2.83
CA LEU A 81 -2.20 -10.56 -1.82
C LEU A 81 -1.18 -9.64 -2.49
N MET A 82 -1.19 -8.36 -2.11
CA MET A 82 -0.34 -7.34 -2.70
C MET A 82 0.60 -6.76 -1.65
N ASP A 83 1.90 -7.00 -1.82
CA ASP A 83 2.94 -6.33 -1.06
C ASP A 83 3.35 -5.06 -1.79
N THR A 84 3.27 -3.92 -1.10
CA THR A 84 3.62 -2.62 -1.68
C THR A 84 5.00 -2.18 -1.25
N PRO A 85 5.71 -1.37 -2.07
CA PRO A 85 6.83 -0.59 -1.61
C PRO A 85 6.52 0.13 -0.30
N GLY A 86 7.52 0.27 0.56
CA GLY A 86 7.35 1.08 1.74
C GLY A 86 7.04 2.51 1.36
N ILE A 87 6.03 3.05 2.02
CA ILE A 87 5.68 4.45 1.95
C ILE A 87 6.49 5.15 3.05
N PHE A 88 7.06 6.33 2.79
CA PHE A 88 7.55 7.26 3.84
C PHE A 88 9.01 7.22 4.33
N ASP A 89 10.01 6.79 3.56
CA ASP A 89 11.40 6.84 4.07
C ASP A 89 12.08 8.20 3.95
N GLU A 90 11.80 8.98 2.91
CA GLU A 90 12.51 10.24 2.67
C GLU A 90 11.59 11.26 1.99
N VAL A 91 11.89 12.55 2.17
CA VAL A 91 11.22 13.65 1.47
C VAL A 91 11.44 13.47 -0.04
N GLY A 92 10.46 12.87 -0.72
CA GLY A 92 10.50 12.58 -2.16
C GLY A 92 10.00 11.18 -2.55
N ASN A 93 10.09 10.18 -1.67
CA ASN A 93 9.71 8.80 -2.00
C ASN A 93 8.20 8.62 -2.19
N ASN A 94 7.38 9.46 -1.54
CA ASN A 94 5.92 9.44 -1.73
C ASN A 94 5.50 9.76 -3.16
N GLU A 95 6.21 10.67 -3.83
CA GLU A 95 5.92 11.01 -5.23
C GLU A 95 6.21 9.84 -6.17
N LYS A 96 7.09 8.91 -5.78
CA LYS A 96 7.45 7.72 -6.56
C LYS A 96 6.57 6.51 -6.27
N HIS A 97 6.27 6.25 -5.00
CA HIS A 97 5.57 5.02 -4.59
C HIS A 97 4.04 5.13 -4.62
N LEU A 98 3.47 6.28 -4.27
CA LEU A 98 2.01 6.44 -4.28
C LEU A 98 1.39 6.23 -5.67
N PRO A 99 1.98 6.72 -6.79
CA PRO A 99 1.45 6.41 -8.12
C PRO A 99 1.45 4.92 -8.47
N ARG A 100 2.44 4.15 -7.99
CA ARG A 100 2.50 2.70 -8.21
C ARG A 100 1.40 1.97 -7.44
N ILE A 101 1.16 2.39 -6.19
CA ILE A 101 0.05 1.87 -5.39
C ILE A 101 -1.29 2.27 -6.02
N GLU A 102 -1.41 3.49 -6.53
CA GLU A 102 -2.60 3.98 -7.23
C GLU A 102 -2.90 3.15 -8.47
N GLN A 103 -1.88 2.83 -9.28
CA GLN A 103 -2.02 1.93 -10.42
C GLN A 103 -2.55 0.55 -10.00
N LEU A 104 -2.00 -0.05 -8.95
CA LEU A 104 -2.51 -1.33 -8.45
C LEU A 104 -3.97 -1.25 -7.99
N VAL A 105 -4.33 -0.22 -7.23
CA VAL A 105 -5.71 -0.02 -6.76
C VAL A 105 -6.66 0.14 -7.95
N ASN A 106 -6.23 0.83 -9.01
CA ASN A 106 -7.02 0.99 -10.24
C ASN A 106 -7.19 -0.32 -11.02
N LEU A 107 -6.26 -1.28 -10.88
CA LEU A 107 -6.35 -2.61 -11.48
C LEU A 107 -7.21 -3.60 -10.67
N CYS A 108 -7.60 -3.26 -9.43
CA CYS A 108 -8.43 -4.08 -8.56
C CYS A 108 -9.92 -4.02 -8.97
N THR A 109 -10.29 -4.64 -10.10
CA THR A 109 -11.65 -4.59 -10.65
C THR A 109 -12.73 -5.04 -9.66
N TYR A 110 -12.41 -6.07 -8.84
CA TYR A 110 -13.32 -6.60 -7.82
C TYR A 110 -13.15 -5.95 -6.44
N GLY A 111 -12.38 -4.87 -6.35
CA GLY A 111 -12.10 -4.13 -5.12
C GLY A 111 -11.07 -4.80 -4.20
N ILE A 112 -10.80 -4.12 -3.08
CA ILE A 112 -9.88 -4.55 -2.03
C ILE A 112 -10.69 -4.99 -0.81
N GLN A 113 -10.60 -6.26 -0.45
CA GLN A 113 -11.28 -6.85 0.70
C GLN A 113 -10.78 -6.23 2.01
N ALA A 114 -9.45 -6.12 2.13
CA ALA A 114 -8.79 -5.62 3.33
C ALA A 114 -7.52 -4.85 2.99
N ILE A 115 -7.27 -3.79 3.73
CA ILE A 115 -6.02 -3.03 3.72
C ILE A 115 -5.33 -3.30 5.07
N ILE A 116 -4.19 -3.98 5.03
CA ILE A 116 -3.43 -4.32 6.22
C ILE A 116 -2.33 -3.28 6.41
N LEU A 117 -2.47 -2.45 7.45
CA LEU A 117 -1.47 -1.46 7.83
C LEU A 117 -0.47 -2.09 8.80
N VAL A 118 0.75 -2.33 8.34
CA VAL A 118 1.85 -2.84 9.17
C VAL A 118 2.59 -1.70 9.84
N ILE A 119 2.72 -1.78 11.16
CA ILE A 119 3.33 -0.74 12.00
C ILE A 119 4.38 -1.41 12.86
N ASP A 120 5.62 -0.94 12.76
CA ASP A 120 6.64 -1.27 13.75
C ASP A 120 6.24 -0.65 15.09
N ILE A 121 6.02 -1.49 16.10
CA ILE A 121 5.62 -1.04 17.44
C ILE A 121 6.68 -0.15 18.12
N LYS A 122 7.91 -0.12 17.61
CA LYS A 122 9.00 0.73 18.11
C LYS A 122 9.05 2.09 17.38
N ASP A 123 8.44 2.23 16.21
CA ASP A 123 8.47 3.45 15.40
C ASP A 123 7.26 4.36 15.68
N TYR A 124 7.24 4.96 16.87
CA TYR A 124 6.19 5.90 17.27
C TYR A 124 6.23 7.23 16.51
N HIS A 125 7.39 7.63 16.01
CA HIS A 125 7.59 8.95 15.42
C HIS A 125 6.91 9.05 14.05
N ASN A 126 6.93 7.96 13.28
CA ASN A 126 6.32 7.94 11.95
C ASN A 126 4.85 7.54 11.96
N PHE A 127 4.30 7.04 13.07
CA PHE A 127 2.92 6.54 13.15
C PHE A 127 1.88 7.57 12.68
N GLU A 128 1.84 8.75 13.28
CA GLU A 128 0.81 9.76 12.96
C GLU A 128 0.92 10.25 11.51
N ARG A 129 2.16 10.42 11.04
CA ARG A 129 2.45 10.81 9.65
C ARG A 129 1.97 9.75 8.68
N THR A 130 2.24 8.48 8.96
CA THR A 130 1.83 7.32 8.15
C THR A 130 0.32 7.25 8.05
N VAL A 131 -0.38 7.28 9.19
CA VAL A 131 -1.86 7.28 9.23
C VAL A 131 -2.44 8.45 8.46
N ARG A 132 -1.89 9.66 8.64
CA ARG A 132 -2.36 10.86 7.93
C ARG A 132 -2.24 10.69 6.42
N ILE A 133 -1.12 10.18 5.92
CA ILE A 133 -0.92 10.05 4.47
C ILE A 133 -1.77 8.92 3.89
N ILE A 134 -1.91 7.80 4.59
CA ILE A 134 -2.81 6.71 4.20
C ILE A 134 -4.25 7.22 4.09
N LYS A 135 -4.75 7.97 5.09
CA LYS A 135 -6.09 8.59 5.03
C LYS A 135 -6.20 9.64 3.91
N LYS A 136 -5.12 10.37 3.62
CA LYS A 136 -5.09 11.35 2.51
C LYS A 136 -5.10 10.65 1.15
N PHE A 137 -4.51 9.47 1.05
CA PHE A 137 -4.40 8.67 -0.17
C PHE A 137 -5.66 7.83 -0.43
N PHE A 138 -6.14 7.09 0.56
CA PHE A 138 -7.34 6.24 0.42
C PHE A 138 -8.64 6.92 0.87
N GLY A 139 -8.58 8.16 1.34
CA GLY A 139 -9.73 8.83 1.96
C GLY A 139 -10.01 8.33 3.38
N ASN A 140 -10.79 9.09 4.13
CA ASN A 140 -11.05 8.82 5.55
C ASN A 140 -11.82 7.52 5.81
N GLY A 141 -12.64 7.08 4.84
CA GLY A 141 -13.41 5.83 4.94
C GLY A 141 -12.57 4.55 4.86
N VAL A 142 -11.27 4.66 4.56
CA VAL A 142 -10.36 3.51 4.48
C VAL A 142 -10.31 2.69 5.76
N THR A 143 -10.52 3.33 6.93
CA THR A 143 -10.44 2.65 8.23
C THR A 143 -11.51 1.57 8.41
N ASN A 144 -12.61 1.65 7.65
CA ASN A 144 -13.67 0.64 7.63
C ASN A 144 -13.24 -0.68 6.96
N HIS A 145 -12.15 -0.66 6.18
CA HIS A 145 -11.59 -1.84 5.50
C HIS A 145 -10.17 -2.16 5.99
N MET A 146 -9.77 -1.58 7.13
CA MET A 146 -8.39 -1.65 7.61
C MET A 146 -8.24 -2.62 8.79
N ILE A 147 -7.13 -3.34 8.78
CA ILE A 147 -6.60 -4.14 9.89
C ILE A 147 -5.21 -3.60 10.21
N VAL A 148 -4.87 -3.44 11.49
CA VAL A 148 -3.52 -3.03 11.91
C VAL A 148 -2.70 -4.25 12.33
N ALA A 149 -1.48 -4.40 11.82
CA ALA A 149 -0.56 -5.44 12.23
C ALA A 149 0.68 -4.83 12.90
N PHE A 150 0.87 -5.10 14.19
CA PHE A 150 2.06 -4.62 14.91
C PHE A 150 3.22 -5.60 14.74
N SER A 151 4.30 -5.16 14.11
CA SER A 151 5.54 -5.91 13.95
C SER A 151 6.57 -5.57 15.03
N ASN A 152 7.69 -6.30 15.04
CA ASN A 152 8.81 -6.09 15.96
C ASN A 152 8.44 -6.13 17.46
N VAL A 153 7.35 -6.84 17.77
CA VAL A 153 6.95 -7.19 19.13
C VAL A 153 7.95 -8.21 19.70
N SER A 154 8.44 -7.97 20.92
CA SER A 154 9.37 -8.92 21.57
C SER A 154 8.64 -10.16 22.08
N LYS A 155 9.39 -11.25 22.33
CA LYS A 155 8.84 -12.51 22.86
C LYS A 155 7.99 -12.34 24.11
N ASP A 156 8.44 -11.47 25.01
CA ASP A 156 7.74 -11.18 26.27
C ASP A 156 6.47 -10.34 26.09
N GLN A 157 6.16 -9.91 24.87
CA GLN A 157 5.08 -8.97 24.56
C GLN A 157 4.06 -9.53 23.57
N ASN A 158 4.05 -10.84 23.38
CA ASN A 158 3.11 -11.53 22.48
C ASN A 158 1.64 -11.55 22.96
N GLU A 159 1.38 -10.96 24.13
CA GLU A 159 0.06 -10.86 24.72
C GLU A 159 -0.57 -9.50 24.39
N THR A 160 -1.84 -9.55 23.96
CA THR A 160 -2.64 -8.37 23.59
C THR A 160 -2.57 -7.26 24.66
N ASN A 161 -2.82 -7.62 25.93
CA ASN A 161 -2.80 -6.67 27.06
C ASN A 161 -1.42 -5.99 27.24
N ARG A 162 -0.32 -6.70 26.96
CA ARG A 162 1.03 -6.15 27.09
C ARG A 162 1.30 -5.14 25.99
N ILE A 163 0.83 -5.39 24.76
CA ILE A 163 0.95 -4.42 23.66
C ILE A 163 0.14 -3.17 23.93
N GLU A 164 -1.10 -3.31 24.37
CA GLU A 164 -1.98 -2.16 24.66
C GLU A 164 -1.38 -1.19 25.68
N SER A 165 -0.56 -1.68 26.61
CA SER A 165 0.16 -0.82 27.56
C SER A 165 1.25 0.05 26.93
N ARG A 166 1.83 -0.36 25.78
CA ARG A 166 2.85 0.41 25.05
C ARG A 166 2.27 1.40 24.04
N LEU A 167 1.01 1.20 23.64
CA LEU A 167 0.35 2.09 22.70
C LEU A 167 0.13 3.47 23.32
N ASN A 168 0.62 4.51 22.63
CA ASN A 168 0.35 5.90 23.01
C ASN A 168 -1.11 6.27 22.73
N SER A 169 -1.55 7.42 23.24
CA SER A 169 -2.95 7.87 23.10
C SER A 169 -3.39 8.00 21.64
N SER A 170 -2.50 8.45 20.74
CA SER A 170 -2.78 8.61 19.32
C SER A 170 -3.02 7.26 18.63
N MET A 171 -2.20 6.25 18.95
CA MET A 171 -2.38 4.88 18.46
C MET A 171 -3.67 4.26 18.98
N LYS A 172 -3.98 4.43 20.27
CA LYS A 172 -5.23 3.93 20.86
C LYS A 172 -6.45 4.56 20.20
N GLU A 173 -6.41 5.86 19.95
CA GLU A 173 -7.51 6.56 19.28
C GLU A 173 -7.67 6.09 17.83
N PHE A 174 -6.56 5.90 17.11
CA PHE A 174 -6.60 5.34 15.77
C PHE A 174 -7.15 3.91 15.74
N LEU A 175 -6.78 3.04 16.69
CA LEU A 175 -7.30 1.68 16.78
C LEU A 175 -8.82 1.64 16.92
N LYS A 176 -9.41 2.59 17.65
CA LYS A 176 -10.88 2.74 17.69
C LYS A 176 -11.47 3.04 16.31
N THR A 177 -10.80 3.85 15.49
CA THR A 177 -11.29 4.18 14.13
C THR A 177 -11.27 2.98 13.17
N VAL A 178 -10.43 1.98 13.43
CA VAL A 178 -10.44 0.68 12.74
C VAL A 178 -11.21 -0.39 13.53
N GLN A 179 -12.07 0.03 14.46
CA GLN A 179 -12.95 -0.83 15.28
C GLN A 179 -12.16 -1.93 16.02
N ASN A 180 -10.96 -1.58 16.50
CA ASN A 180 -10.03 -2.47 17.19
C ASN A 180 -9.66 -3.75 16.41
N ARG A 181 -9.72 -3.70 15.06
CA ARG A 181 -9.16 -4.74 14.19
C ARG A 181 -7.64 -4.63 14.17
N TRP A 182 -6.97 -5.38 15.03
CA TRP A 182 -5.52 -5.46 15.01
C TRP A 182 -4.98 -6.82 15.45
N ILE A 183 -3.77 -7.14 14.99
CA ILE A 183 -3.04 -8.37 15.31
C ILE A 183 -1.56 -8.07 15.57
N ILE A 184 -0.85 -9.08 16.07
CA ILE A 184 0.61 -9.10 16.14
C ILE A 184 1.14 -9.78 14.88
N SER A 185 2.08 -9.16 14.19
CA SER A 185 2.88 -9.80 13.15
C SER A 185 4.10 -10.44 13.81
N PRO A 186 4.17 -11.78 13.93
CA PRO A 186 5.27 -12.45 14.60
C PRO A 186 6.61 -12.18 13.90
N ASN A 187 7.68 -12.00 14.67
CA ASN A 187 9.04 -11.90 14.11
C ASN A 187 9.56 -13.32 13.81
N PRO A 188 9.94 -13.64 12.56
CA PRO A 188 10.49 -14.95 12.18
C PRO A 188 11.82 -15.30 12.88
N ASP A 189 12.56 -14.33 13.40
CA ASP A 189 13.77 -14.58 14.19
C ASP A 189 13.45 -15.15 15.59
N VAL A 190 12.20 -14.99 16.03
CA VAL A 190 11.73 -15.35 17.37
C VAL A 190 10.73 -16.50 17.34
N PHE A 191 9.89 -16.57 16.30
CA PHE A 191 8.80 -17.53 16.16
C PHE A 191 8.90 -18.35 14.90
N LYS A 192 8.46 -19.59 14.99
CA LYS A 192 8.32 -20.54 13.89
C LYS A 192 6.85 -20.71 13.50
N SER A 193 6.61 -21.22 12.30
CA SER A 193 5.24 -21.40 11.76
C SER A 193 4.34 -22.30 12.61
N ASP A 194 4.92 -23.23 13.35
CA ASP A 194 4.21 -24.14 14.26
C ASP A 194 3.90 -23.54 15.64
N ASP A 195 4.46 -22.38 15.98
CA ASP A 195 4.18 -21.71 17.25
C ASP A 195 2.72 -21.26 17.34
N GLU A 196 2.11 -21.49 18.51
CA GLU A 196 0.72 -21.11 18.80
C GLU A 196 0.44 -19.62 18.59
N VAL A 197 1.43 -18.76 18.84
CA VAL A 197 1.29 -17.31 18.60
C VAL A 197 1.10 -17.02 17.10
N VAL A 198 1.84 -17.71 16.23
CA VAL A 198 1.76 -17.53 14.77
C VAL A 198 0.41 -18.03 14.28
N LYS A 199 0.05 -19.27 14.62
CA LYS A 199 -1.22 -19.88 14.26
C LYS A 199 -2.41 -19.01 14.67
N ARG A 200 -2.42 -18.53 15.93
CA ARG A 200 -3.47 -17.65 16.45
C ARG A 200 -3.54 -16.33 15.68
N CYS A 201 -2.41 -15.67 15.45
CA CYS A 201 -2.40 -14.38 14.75
C CYS A 201 -2.84 -14.52 13.29
N MET A 202 -2.36 -15.55 12.60
CA MET A 202 -2.72 -15.81 11.19
C MET A 202 -4.18 -16.24 11.04
N ALA A 203 -4.70 -17.07 11.94
CA ALA A 203 -6.12 -17.40 11.97
C ALA A 203 -6.98 -16.15 12.21
N SER A 204 -6.58 -15.30 13.15
CA SER A 204 -7.29 -14.06 13.49
C SER A 204 -7.36 -13.08 12.32
N ILE A 205 -6.22 -12.80 11.65
CA ILE A 205 -6.23 -11.89 10.50
C ILE A 205 -7.00 -12.48 9.30
N LYS A 206 -6.87 -13.79 9.03
CA LYS A 206 -7.63 -14.49 7.98
C LYS A 206 -9.15 -14.36 8.25
N ASP A 207 -9.60 -14.58 9.49
CA ASP A 207 -11.00 -14.37 9.91
C ASP A 207 -11.46 -12.90 9.75
N MET A 208 -10.65 -11.93 10.17
CA MET A 208 -10.98 -10.51 10.00
C MET A 208 -11.13 -10.11 8.52
N ILE A 209 -10.27 -10.63 7.65
CA ILE A 209 -10.33 -10.38 6.19
C ILE A 209 -11.67 -10.86 5.63
N LEU A 210 -12.12 -12.07 6.01
CA LEU A 210 -13.37 -12.65 5.53
C LEU A 210 -14.62 -11.91 6.05
N LYS A 211 -14.53 -11.26 7.21
CA LYS A 211 -15.66 -10.53 7.84
C LYS A 211 -15.97 -9.16 7.24
N PHE A 212 -15.11 -8.60 6.38
CA PHE A 212 -15.47 -7.38 5.67
C PHE A 212 -16.62 -7.67 4.69
N GLY A 213 -17.75 -6.98 4.88
CA GLY A 213 -18.97 -7.24 4.11
C GLY A 213 -18.89 -6.77 2.65
N ASN A 214 -18.35 -5.58 2.42
CA ASN A 214 -18.15 -5.02 1.07
C ASN A 214 -16.66 -4.79 0.83
N ALA A 215 -16.24 -4.89 -0.43
CA ALA A 215 -14.88 -4.52 -0.82
C ALA A 215 -14.75 -2.99 -0.93
N TYR A 216 -13.55 -2.50 -0.68
CA TYR A 216 -13.16 -1.13 -0.94
C TYR A 216 -12.94 -0.96 -2.45
N HIS A 217 -13.79 -0.16 -3.11
CA HIS A 217 -13.78 0.01 -4.56
C HIS A 217 -13.16 1.33 -5.00
N LEU A 218 -12.89 1.44 -6.31
CA LEU A 218 -12.38 2.64 -6.96
C LEU A 218 -13.25 3.88 -6.68
N TYR A 219 -14.57 3.73 -6.51
CA TYR A 219 -15.44 4.84 -6.09
C TYR A 219 -15.02 5.40 -4.72
N ASN A 220 -14.82 4.55 -3.71
CA ASN A 220 -14.33 4.96 -2.39
C ASN A 220 -12.95 5.61 -2.45
N PHE A 221 -12.11 5.14 -3.38
CA PHE A 221 -10.79 5.70 -3.64
C PHE A 221 -10.86 7.07 -4.34
N ASN A 222 -11.78 7.24 -5.29
CA ASN A 222 -12.03 8.48 -6.00
C ASN A 222 -12.65 9.58 -5.13
N GLU A 223 -13.35 9.24 -4.04
CA GLU A 223 -13.78 10.21 -3.02
C GLU A 223 -12.58 10.91 -2.34
N ALA A 224 -11.38 10.33 -2.43
CA ALA A 224 -10.13 10.96 -2.02
C ALA A 224 -9.56 11.91 -3.09
N ARG A 225 -10.20 12.04 -4.25
CA ARG A 225 -9.87 12.99 -5.33
C ARG A 225 -10.88 14.14 -5.34
N TYR A 226 -10.50 15.27 -5.94
CA TYR A 226 -11.38 16.39 -6.20
C TYR A 226 -11.17 16.85 -7.65
N VAL A 227 -12.25 17.28 -8.29
CA VAL A 227 -12.17 17.90 -9.61
C VAL A 227 -11.87 19.38 -9.42
N VAL A 228 -10.74 19.82 -9.97
CA VAL A 228 -10.39 21.23 -10.08
C VAL A 228 -10.82 21.70 -11.46
N ILE A 229 -11.64 22.73 -11.51
CA ILE A 229 -12.08 23.37 -12.75
C ILE A 229 -11.38 24.72 -12.82
N TYR A 230 -10.52 24.90 -13.82
CA TYR A 230 -9.93 26.18 -14.16
C TYR A 230 -10.73 26.80 -15.29
N ILE A 231 -11.16 28.06 -15.12
CA ILE A 231 -11.81 28.83 -16.17
C ILE A 231 -10.90 30.01 -16.49
N PHE A 232 -10.32 30.02 -17.68
CA PHE A 232 -9.50 31.11 -18.18
C PHE A 232 -10.38 32.05 -19.00
N HIS A 233 -10.28 33.34 -18.71
CA HIS A 233 -10.90 34.37 -19.52
C HIS A 233 -9.83 35.04 -20.38
N VAL A 234 -9.95 34.92 -21.70
CA VAL A 234 -9.02 35.46 -22.68
C VAL A 234 -9.75 36.45 -23.56
N GLN A 235 -9.24 37.67 -23.65
CA GLN A 235 -9.77 38.69 -24.55
C GLN A 235 -8.94 38.74 -25.82
N VAL A 236 -9.58 38.52 -26.98
CA VAL A 236 -8.95 38.59 -28.31
C VAL A 236 -9.69 39.64 -29.13
N GLY A 237 -9.08 40.81 -29.27
CA GLY A 237 -9.74 41.99 -29.84
C GLY A 237 -10.98 42.40 -29.03
N ASN A 238 -12.14 42.46 -29.68
CA ASN A 238 -13.43 42.75 -29.03
C ASN A 238 -14.20 41.51 -28.57
N SER A 239 -13.61 40.31 -28.70
CA SER A 239 -14.25 39.05 -28.33
C SER A 239 -13.72 38.54 -26.98
N ASN A 240 -14.63 38.00 -26.16
CA ASN A 240 -14.30 37.32 -24.92
C ASN A 240 -14.38 35.81 -25.14
N ILE A 241 -13.32 35.09 -24.79
CA ILE A 241 -13.22 33.63 -24.90
C ILE A 241 -13.05 33.06 -23.49
N TYR A 242 -13.84 32.05 -23.14
CA TYR A 242 -13.72 31.32 -21.89
C TYR A 242 -13.21 29.91 -22.18
N ILE A 243 -12.09 29.53 -21.59
CA ILE A 243 -11.49 28.19 -21.73
C ILE A 243 -11.66 27.46 -20.40
N GLN A 244 -12.40 26.34 -20.41
CA GLN A 244 -12.55 25.49 -19.24
C GLN A 244 -11.55 24.32 -19.31
N TYR A 245 -10.78 24.13 -18.25
CA TYR A 245 -9.87 23.01 -18.07
C TYR A 245 -10.22 22.25 -16.79
N ASN A 246 -10.55 20.97 -16.94
CA ASN A 246 -10.90 20.09 -15.82
C ASN A 246 -9.69 19.23 -15.47
N TYR A 247 -9.28 19.25 -14.20
CA TYR A 247 -8.17 18.45 -13.68
C TYR A 247 -8.64 17.65 -12.47
N VAL A 248 -8.49 16.33 -12.50
CA VAL A 248 -8.78 15.48 -11.33
C VAL A 248 -7.53 15.45 -10.46
N ALA A 249 -7.58 16.15 -9.33
CA ALA A 249 -6.49 16.20 -8.37
C ALA A 249 -6.70 15.16 -7.26
N HIS A 250 -5.67 14.38 -6.95
CA HIS A 250 -5.67 13.57 -5.74
C HIS A 250 -5.47 14.47 -4.52
N LYS A 251 -6.25 14.33 -3.43
CA LYS A 251 -6.06 15.13 -2.20
C LYS A 251 -4.63 15.02 -1.69
N SER A 252 -3.96 13.89 -1.94
CA SER A 252 -2.59 13.60 -1.50
C SER A 252 -1.48 14.38 -2.23
N THR A 253 -1.60 14.70 -3.52
CA THR A 253 -0.48 15.19 -4.36
C THR A 253 -0.16 16.67 -4.23
N GLY A 254 -1.01 17.47 -3.55
CA GLY A 254 -0.74 18.88 -3.32
C GLY A 254 -0.91 19.75 -4.57
N PHE A 255 -1.51 20.92 -4.39
CA PHE A 255 -2.00 21.83 -5.44
C PHE A 255 -0.92 22.37 -6.41
N HIS A 256 0.37 22.24 -6.08
CA HIS A 256 1.42 23.11 -6.63
C HIS A 256 2.01 22.71 -8.00
N ARG A 257 2.13 21.42 -8.33
CA ARG A 257 2.82 21.02 -9.59
C ARG A 257 1.96 21.17 -10.84
N SER A 258 0.65 20.90 -10.73
CA SER A 258 -0.27 21.01 -11.86
C SER A 258 -0.52 22.46 -12.28
N PHE A 259 -0.45 23.39 -11.31
CA PHE A 259 -0.58 24.83 -11.57
C PHE A 259 0.59 25.39 -12.38
N LEU A 260 1.83 24.97 -12.08
CA LEU A 260 3.05 25.45 -12.75
C LEU A 260 3.17 25.00 -14.22
N LEU A 261 2.81 23.74 -14.52
CA LEU A 261 2.79 23.23 -15.89
C LEU A 261 1.71 23.92 -16.75
N LEU A 262 0.56 24.22 -16.16
CA LEU A 262 -0.55 24.87 -16.85
C LEU A 262 -0.28 26.36 -17.10
N SER A 263 0.33 27.08 -16.14
CA SER A 263 0.78 28.47 -16.38
C SER A 263 1.82 28.55 -17.50
N PHE A 264 2.68 27.54 -17.60
CA PHE A 264 3.69 27.47 -18.66
C PHE A 264 3.05 27.23 -20.03
N LEU A 265 2.09 26.31 -20.15
CA LEU A 265 1.38 26.03 -21.40
C LEU A 265 0.52 27.20 -21.88
N VAL A 266 -0.20 27.87 -20.99
CA VAL A 266 -1.02 29.06 -21.35
C VAL A 266 -0.13 30.23 -21.78
N SER A 267 1.05 30.39 -21.17
CA SER A 267 2.00 31.44 -21.57
C SER A 267 2.72 31.16 -22.90
N VAL A 268 2.68 29.93 -23.42
CA VAL A 268 3.24 29.56 -24.73
C VAL A 268 2.19 29.65 -25.85
N MET A 269 0.90 29.60 -25.50
CA MET A 269 -0.23 29.67 -26.45
C MET A 269 -0.82 31.08 -26.63
N LEU A 270 -0.45 32.04 -25.78
CA LEU A 270 -0.79 33.48 -25.91
C LEU A 270 0.44 34.26 -26.38
#